data_AF-A0A081CA79-F1
#
_entry.id   AF-A0A081CA79-F1
#
_cell.length_a   1.000
_cell.length_b   1.000
_cell.length_c   1.000
_cell.angle_alpha   90.00
_cell.angle_beta   90.00
_cell.angle_gamma   90.00
#
_symmetry.space_group_name_H-M   'P 1'
#
loop_
_entity.id
_entity.type
_entity.pdbx_description
1 polymer ?
#
loop_
_entity_poly.entity_id
_entity_poly.type
_entity_poly.pdbx_seq_one_letter_code
_entity_poly.pdbx_strand_id
1 'polypeptide(L)'
;MSTLHAQDHTPDKRLAAVCGLFCPACTLYIATQEDPQRLKRLAERFQLSEEEMRCDGCRAEKRGPYCQTCKMIVCATEKGLDFCGECDEYPCEELKSFQAAAPHRKELWNAQARIKEVGYAQWFQEMYAEYTCPQCQTLNSAYDLVCRNCGQDPSCRYVSRHKPAIMQHLDKSNAMRTR
;
A
#
# COMPACT_ATOMS: atom_id res chain seq x y z
N MET A 1 -8.44 30.91 14.37
CA MET A 1 -7.07 30.38 14.33
C MET A 1 -7.15 28.87 14.48
N SER A 2 -7.33 28.14 13.37
CA SER A 2 -7.43 26.68 13.43
C SER A 2 -6.04 26.13 13.13
N THR A 3 -5.29 25.81 14.18
CA THR A 3 -4.06 25.05 14.08
C THR A 3 -4.40 23.67 13.54
N LEU A 4 -4.19 23.48 12.23
CA LEU A 4 -4.13 22.17 11.62
C LEU A 4 -3.02 21.42 12.36
N HIS A 5 -3.41 20.47 13.21
CA HIS A 5 -2.47 19.51 13.76
C HIS A 5 -1.86 18.77 12.56
N ALA A 6 -0.60 19.09 12.27
CA ALA A 6 0.23 18.22 11.46
C ALA A 6 0.19 16.87 12.17
N GLN A 7 -0.47 15.88 11.55
CA GLN A 7 -0.48 14.53 12.07
C GLN A 7 0.98 14.07 12.04
N ASP A 8 1.57 13.92 13.21
CA ASP A 8 2.97 13.52 13.36
C ASP A 8 3.07 12.05 12.99
N HIS A 9 3.22 11.79 11.69
CA HIS A 9 3.22 10.46 11.12
C HIS A 9 4.58 9.79 11.29
N THR A 10 5.08 9.66 12.52
CA THR A 10 6.43 9.14 12.82
C THR A 10 6.79 7.94 11.93
N PRO A 11 7.91 7.99 11.17
CA PRO A 11 8.26 6.92 10.27
C PRO A 11 8.43 5.58 10.98
N ASP A 12 7.72 4.55 10.51
CA ASP A 12 7.85 3.18 11.00
C ASP A 12 8.26 2.25 9.86
N LYS A 13 9.48 1.71 9.94
CA LYS A 13 10.02 0.82 8.92
C LYS A 13 9.20 -0.47 8.77
N ARG A 14 8.46 -0.91 9.80
CA ARG A 14 7.55 -2.07 9.72
C ARG A 14 6.45 -1.87 8.67
N LEU A 15 6.14 -0.62 8.36
CA LEU A 15 5.11 -0.18 7.41
C LEU A 15 5.70 0.27 6.05
N ALA A 16 7.03 0.21 5.90
CA ALA A 16 7.74 0.49 4.66
C ALA A 16 8.17 -0.83 4.01
N ALA A 17 7.42 -1.29 3.00
CA ALA A 17 7.68 -2.59 2.38
C ALA A 17 9.03 -2.64 1.69
N VAL A 18 9.68 -3.81 1.76
CA VAL A 18 10.95 -4.10 1.08
C VAL A 18 10.88 -3.74 -0.41
N CYS A 19 9.71 -3.94 -1.04
CA CYS A 19 9.48 -3.62 -2.45
C CYS A 19 9.14 -2.15 -2.73
N GLY A 20 8.96 -1.30 -1.71
CA GLY A 20 8.63 0.12 -1.87
C GLY A 20 7.12 0.40 -1.86
N LEU A 21 6.30 -0.56 -1.43
CA LEU A 21 4.89 -0.29 -1.10
C LEU A 21 4.78 0.38 0.27
N PHE A 22 3.81 1.29 0.37
CA PHE A 22 3.48 2.00 1.59
C PHE A 22 2.31 1.32 2.30
N CYS A 23 2.58 0.56 3.36
CA CYS A 23 1.55 -0.22 4.07
C CYS A 23 0.38 0.61 4.60
N PRO A 24 0.54 1.85 5.09
CA PRO A 24 -0.58 2.64 5.57
C PRO A 24 -1.67 2.85 4.49
N ALA A 25 -1.30 2.91 3.21
CA ALA A 25 -2.26 3.00 2.10
C ALA A 25 -2.75 1.63 1.56
N CYS A 26 -2.34 0.51 2.18
CA CYS A 26 -2.85 -0.81 1.80
C CYS A 26 -4.29 -0.97 2.27
N THR A 27 -5.19 -1.42 1.39
CA THR A 27 -6.60 -1.63 1.73
C THR A 27 -6.81 -2.57 2.92
N LEU A 28 -5.94 -3.57 3.10
CA LEU A 28 -6.05 -4.52 4.20
C LEU A 28 -5.50 -3.95 5.51
N TYR A 29 -4.45 -3.13 5.42
CA TYR A 29 -3.92 -2.45 6.59
C TYR A 29 -4.94 -1.44 7.11
N ILE A 30 -5.50 -0.57 6.25
CA ILE A 30 -6.59 0.34 6.62
C ILE A 30 -7.78 -0.42 7.22
N ALA A 31 -8.17 -1.55 6.63
CA ALA A 31 -9.24 -2.39 7.15
C ALA A 31 -8.94 -2.88 8.58
N THR A 32 -7.70 -3.31 8.84
CA THR A 32 -7.28 -3.80 10.16
C THR A 32 -7.28 -2.70 11.21
N GLN A 33 -6.76 -1.52 10.85
CA GLN A 33 -6.48 -0.45 11.81
C GLN A 33 -7.66 0.51 12.01
N GLU A 34 -8.52 0.70 10.99
CA GLU A 34 -9.46 1.82 10.96
C GLU A 34 -10.86 1.49 10.45
N ASP A 35 -11.06 0.38 9.72
CA ASP A 35 -12.33 0.09 9.04
C ASP A 35 -12.76 -1.38 9.23
N PRO A 36 -13.39 -1.72 10.38
CA PRO A 36 -13.84 -3.08 10.69
C PRO A 36 -14.83 -3.63 9.66
N GLN A 37 -15.67 -2.78 9.06
CA GLN A 37 -16.60 -3.23 8.02
C GLN A 37 -15.86 -3.63 6.75
N ARG A 38 -14.81 -2.90 6.36
CA ARG A 38 -13.92 -3.29 5.26
C ARG A 38 -13.18 -4.57 5.59
N LEU A 39 -12.76 -4.78 6.84
CA LEU A 39 -12.11 -6.03 7.26
C LEU A 39 -13.06 -7.21 7.08
N LYS A 40 -14.30 -7.10 7.60
CA LYS A 40 -15.33 -8.13 7.44
C LYS A 40 -15.59 -8.47 5.96
N ARG A 41 -15.76 -7.46 5.09
CA ARG A 41 -15.95 -7.69 3.64
C ARG A 41 -14.75 -8.37 2.98
N LEU A 42 -13.53 -8.06 3.42
CA LEU A 42 -12.33 -8.72 2.91
C LEU A 42 -12.26 -10.16 3.41
N ALA A 43 -12.51 -10.41 4.69
CA ALA A 43 -12.55 -11.75 5.29
C ALA A 43 -13.55 -12.67 4.58
N GLU A 44 -14.79 -12.21 4.38
CA GLU A 44 -15.81 -12.93 3.62
C GLU A 44 -15.35 -13.23 2.18
N ARG A 45 -14.74 -12.25 1.50
CA ARG A 45 -14.23 -12.41 0.14
C ARG A 45 -13.12 -13.45 0.05
N PHE A 46 -12.26 -13.54 1.06
CA PHE A 46 -11.14 -14.48 1.11
C PHE A 46 -11.50 -15.83 1.73
N GLN A 47 -12.74 -15.97 2.24
CA GLN A 47 -13.17 -17.17 2.99
C GLN A 47 -12.23 -17.45 4.18
N LEU A 48 -11.80 -16.39 4.85
CA LEU A 48 -10.97 -16.42 6.05
C LEU A 48 -11.70 -15.72 7.19
N SER A 49 -11.31 -16.01 8.42
CA SER A 49 -11.77 -15.22 9.57
C SER A 49 -11.20 -13.79 9.54
N GLU A 50 -11.87 -12.87 10.23
CA GLU A 50 -11.35 -11.51 10.40
C GLU A 50 -9.95 -11.52 11.04
N GLU A 51 -9.69 -12.44 11.98
CA GLU A 51 -8.40 -12.57 12.65
C GLU A 51 -7.27 -13.02 11.70
N GLU A 52 -7.55 -13.96 10.80
CA GLU A 52 -6.60 -14.40 9.76
C GLU A 52 -6.30 -13.29 8.73
N MET A 53 -7.25 -12.36 8.53
CA MET A 53 -7.06 -11.22 7.64
C MET A 53 -6.23 -10.10 8.24
N ARG A 54 -6.21 -9.94 9.57
CA ARG A 54 -5.53 -8.81 10.23
C ARG A 54 -4.05 -8.70 9.83
N CYS A 55 -3.59 -7.47 9.65
CA CYS A 55 -2.25 -7.15 9.20
C CYS A 55 -1.67 -5.94 9.95
N ASP A 56 -0.48 -6.13 10.53
CA ASP A 56 0.21 -5.10 11.31
C ASP A 56 1.40 -4.47 10.55
N GLY A 57 1.67 -4.90 9.32
CA GLY A 57 2.72 -4.35 8.47
C GLY A 57 3.52 -5.41 7.74
N CYS A 58 4.14 -5.00 6.64
CA CYS A 58 4.95 -5.91 5.80
C CYS A 58 6.17 -6.51 6.50
N ARG A 59 6.74 -5.84 7.51
CA ARG A 59 7.85 -6.35 8.32
C ARG A 59 7.43 -6.72 9.74
N ALA A 60 6.12 -6.75 10.01
CA ALA A 60 5.60 -7.22 11.28
C ALA A 60 5.53 -8.75 11.28
N GLU A 61 5.41 -9.33 12.48
CA GLU A 61 5.16 -10.76 12.64
C GLU A 61 3.79 -11.13 12.06
N LYS A 62 2.73 -10.42 12.50
CA LYS A 62 1.37 -10.57 11.97
C LYS A 62 1.20 -9.84 10.64
N ARG A 63 1.21 -10.61 9.56
CA ARG A 63 1.00 -10.16 8.18
C ARG A 63 -0.32 -10.68 7.67
N GLY A 64 -1.00 -9.90 6.84
CA GLY A 64 -2.17 -10.39 6.09
C GLY A 64 -1.79 -11.48 5.09
N PRO A 65 -2.75 -12.29 4.60
CA PRO A 65 -2.50 -13.53 3.87
C PRO A 65 -1.60 -13.37 2.63
N TYR A 66 -1.77 -12.26 1.90
CA TYR A 66 -0.92 -11.95 0.74
C TYR A 66 0.54 -11.66 1.09
N CYS A 67 0.79 -11.07 2.26
CA CYS A 67 2.13 -10.68 2.69
C CYS A 67 2.85 -11.82 3.42
N GLN A 68 2.12 -12.81 3.94
CA GLN A 68 2.72 -14.00 4.56
C GLN A 68 3.51 -14.84 3.54
N THR A 69 3.03 -14.93 2.30
CA THR A 69 3.63 -15.71 1.21
C THR A 69 4.47 -14.86 0.24
N CYS A 70 4.76 -13.61 0.61
CA CYS A 70 5.47 -12.67 -0.25
C CYS A 70 6.95 -13.05 -0.41
N LYS A 71 7.33 -13.49 -1.61
CA LYS A 71 8.71 -13.88 -1.93
C LYS A 71 9.75 -12.77 -1.73
N MET A 72 9.37 -11.51 -1.96
CA MET A 72 10.29 -10.38 -1.82
C MET A 72 10.71 -10.17 -0.37
N ILE A 73 9.83 -10.44 0.60
CA ILE A 73 10.17 -10.35 2.04
C ILE A 73 11.19 -11.43 2.39
N VAL A 74 10.99 -12.66 1.91
CA VAL A 74 11.90 -13.78 2.14
C VAL A 74 13.27 -13.47 1.52
N CYS A 75 13.29 -13.09 0.24
CA CYS A 75 14.51 -12.78 -0.49
C CYS A 75 15.31 -11.62 0.13
N ALA A 76 14.64 -10.53 0.54
CA ALA A 76 15.30 -9.40 1.20
C ALA A 76 15.91 -9.81 2.55
N THR A 77 15.18 -10.61 3.34
CA THR A 77 15.66 -11.15 4.62
C THR A 77 16.91 -12.03 4.42
N GLU A 78 16.86 -12.97 3.48
CA GLU A 78 17.97 -13.89 3.19
C GLU A 78 19.24 -13.16 2.70
N LYS A 79 19.06 -12.09 1.92
CA LYS A 79 20.16 -11.26 1.42
C LYS A 79 20.61 -10.17 2.41
N GLY A 80 19.95 -10.03 3.56
CA GLY A 80 20.24 -8.97 4.53
C GLY A 80 19.97 -7.55 4.00
N LEU A 81 19.02 -7.40 3.07
CA LEU A 81 18.67 -6.13 2.44
C LEU A 81 17.46 -5.50 3.12
N ASP A 82 17.51 -4.18 3.29
CA ASP A 82 16.36 -3.44 3.80
C ASP A 82 15.35 -3.18 2.68
N PHE A 83 15.82 -2.84 1.47
CA PHE A 83 14.95 -2.53 0.35
C PHE A 83 15.44 -3.21 -0.93
N CYS A 84 14.51 -3.60 -1.81
CA CYS A 84 14.84 -4.29 -3.05
C CYS A 84 15.78 -3.47 -3.96
N GLY A 85 15.74 -2.14 -3.90
CA GLY A 85 16.61 -1.23 -4.65
C GLY A 85 18.08 -1.25 -4.23
N GLU A 86 18.40 -1.93 -3.13
CA GLU A 86 19.78 -2.18 -2.66
C GLU A 86 20.37 -3.45 -3.29
N CYS A 87 19.56 -4.27 -3.96
CA CYS A 87 20.01 -5.52 -4.56
C CYS A 87 20.79 -5.27 -5.87
N ASP A 88 21.90 -5.99 -6.06
CA ASP A 88 22.69 -5.92 -7.31
C ASP A 88 21.92 -6.40 -8.56
N GLU A 89 20.92 -7.24 -8.36
CA GLU A 89 20.04 -7.76 -9.43
C GLU A 89 18.83 -6.85 -9.69
N TYR A 90 18.76 -5.68 -9.04
CA TYR A 90 17.61 -4.78 -9.17
C TYR A 90 17.59 -4.04 -10.53
N PRO A 91 16.43 -3.93 -11.20
CA PRO A 91 15.17 -4.62 -10.91
C PRO A 91 15.18 -6.06 -11.44
N CYS A 92 14.92 -7.04 -10.57
CA CYS A 92 14.84 -8.45 -10.96
C CYS A 92 13.48 -8.81 -11.57
N GLU A 93 13.40 -9.93 -12.29
CA GLU A 93 12.18 -10.35 -13.00
C GLU A 93 10.98 -10.63 -12.09
N GLU A 94 11.22 -11.16 -10.88
CA GLU A 94 10.14 -11.37 -9.90
C GLU A 94 9.51 -10.03 -9.49
N LEU A 95 10.33 -9.00 -9.23
CA LEU A 95 9.83 -7.68 -8.86
C LEU A 95 9.12 -6.98 -10.03
N LYS A 96 9.62 -7.13 -11.26
CA LYS A 96 8.94 -6.62 -12.47
C LYS A 96 7.58 -7.27 -12.68
N SER A 97 7.51 -8.59 -12.54
CA SER A 97 6.26 -9.35 -12.65
C SER A 97 5.27 -8.93 -11.56
N PHE A 98 5.75 -8.79 -10.32
CA PHE A 98 4.95 -8.29 -9.21
C PHE A 98 4.40 -6.89 -9.48
N GLN A 99 5.25 -5.97 -9.96
CA GLN A 99 4.91 -4.58 -10.32
C GLN A 99 3.78 -4.52 -11.37
N ALA A 100 3.89 -5.33 -12.42
CA ALA A 100 2.96 -5.28 -13.56
C ALA A 100 1.56 -5.82 -13.21
N ALA A 101 1.45 -6.67 -12.18
CA ALA A 101 0.21 -7.40 -11.89
C ALA A 101 -0.93 -6.55 -11.30
N ALA A 102 -0.64 -5.39 -10.70
CA ALA A 102 -1.70 -4.57 -10.09
C ALA A 102 -1.35 -3.07 -10.04
N PRO A 103 -2.35 -2.17 -10.17
CA PRO A 103 -2.12 -0.74 -10.24
C PRO A 103 -1.46 -0.17 -8.98
N HIS A 104 -1.82 -0.66 -7.78
CA HIS A 104 -1.21 -0.21 -6.51
C HIS A 104 0.31 -0.43 -6.41
N ARG A 105 0.88 -1.19 -7.36
CA ARG A 105 2.31 -1.51 -7.44
C ARG A 105 3.04 -0.68 -8.49
N LYS A 106 2.38 0.24 -9.18
CA LYS A 106 2.98 0.97 -10.32
C LYS A 106 4.23 1.75 -9.97
N GLU A 107 4.32 2.28 -8.75
CA GLU A 107 5.37 3.23 -8.36
C GLU A 107 6.58 2.60 -7.64
N LEU A 108 6.74 1.27 -7.68
CA LEU A 108 7.88 0.61 -6.98
C LEU A 108 9.24 1.16 -7.43
N TRP A 109 9.43 1.45 -8.72
CA TRP A 109 10.67 2.02 -9.22
C TRP A 109 10.96 3.40 -8.62
N ASN A 110 9.96 4.28 -8.63
CA ASN A 110 10.07 5.61 -8.04
C ASN A 110 10.27 5.54 -6.53
N ALA A 111 9.55 4.65 -5.84
CA ALA A 111 9.69 4.45 -4.41
C ALA A 111 11.11 3.99 -4.03
N GLN A 112 11.66 3.00 -4.73
CA GLN A 112 13.01 2.50 -4.46
C GLN A 112 14.08 3.55 -4.77
N ALA A 113 13.96 4.26 -5.89
CA ALA A 113 14.87 5.35 -6.24
C ALA A 113 14.82 6.46 -5.16
N ARG A 114 13.61 6.82 -4.71
CA ARG A 114 13.42 7.84 -3.68
C ARG A 114 13.96 7.39 -2.32
N ILE A 115 13.70 6.15 -1.90
CA ILE A 115 14.26 5.59 -0.66
C ILE A 115 15.80 5.61 -0.70
N LYS A 116 16.42 5.30 -1.83
CA LYS A 116 17.88 5.36 -2.00
C LYS A 116 18.41 6.79 -1.92
N GLU A 117 17.67 7.76 -2.46
CA GLU A 117 18.05 9.17 -2.50
C GLU A 117 17.92 9.86 -1.14
N VAL A 118 16.79 9.67 -0.45
CA VAL A 118 16.46 10.45 0.77
C VAL A 118 16.30 9.61 2.03
N GLY A 119 16.49 8.30 1.93
CA GLY A 119 16.22 7.37 3.03
C GLY A 119 14.72 7.09 3.21
N TYR A 120 14.41 5.95 3.83
CA TYR A 120 13.02 5.51 3.98
C TYR A 120 12.18 6.45 4.85
N ALA A 121 12.78 7.11 5.84
CA ALA A 121 12.04 7.94 6.80
C ALA A 121 11.41 9.15 6.11
N GLN A 122 12.17 9.82 5.23
CA GLN A 122 11.66 10.94 4.45
C GLN A 122 10.66 10.45 3.39
N TRP A 123 10.98 9.39 2.65
CA TRP A 123 10.05 8.77 1.69
C TRP A 123 8.71 8.41 2.36
N PHE A 124 8.73 7.89 3.58
CA PHE A 124 7.52 7.50 4.31
C PHE A 124 6.60 8.68 4.58
N GLN A 125 7.15 9.85 4.95
CA GLN A 125 6.38 11.10 5.10
C GLN A 125 5.80 11.57 3.77
N GLU A 126 6.59 11.52 2.70
CA GLU A 126 6.14 11.89 1.36
C GLU A 126 4.97 11.00 0.91
N MET A 127 4.99 9.71 1.25
CA MET A 127 3.89 8.81 0.93
C MET A 127 2.60 9.12 1.68
N TYR A 128 2.65 9.64 2.91
CA TYR A 128 1.43 10.16 3.56
C TYR A 128 0.82 11.29 2.74
N ALA A 129 1.62 12.24 2.25
CA ALA A 129 1.13 13.33 1.41
C ALA A 129 0.53 12.83 0.07
N GLU A 130 1.07 11.74 -0.50
CA GLU A 130 0.55 11.17 -1.75
C GLU A 130 -0.81 10.47 -1.60
N TYR A 131 -1.10 9.89 -0.42
CA TYR A 131 -2.28 9.07 -0.17
C TYR A 131 -3.35 9.72 0.71
N THR A 132 -3.05 10.84 1.37
CA THR A 132 -4.03 11.58 2.16
C THR A 132 -4.93 12.44 1.28
N CYS A 133 -6.17 12.61 1.75
CA CYS A 133 -7.13 13.45 1.06
C CYS A 133 -6.74 14.93 1.15
N PRO A 134 -6.70 15.67 0.03
CA PRO A 134 -6.34 17.08 0.06
C PRO A 134 -7.38 17.96 0.80
N GLN A 135 -8.61 17.46 1.02
CA GLN A 135 -9.66 18.20 1.72
C GLN A 135 -9.70 17.91 3.22
N CYS A 136 -9.78 16.63 3.60
CA CYS A 136 -9.99 16.24 5.01
C CYS A 136 -8.81 15.48 5.63
N GLN A 137 -7.71 15.31 4.91
CA GLN A 137 -6.48 14.62 5.34
C GLN A 137 -6.65 13.12 5.67
N THR A 138 -7.85 12.55 5.53
CA THR A 138 -8.03 11.10 5.67
C THR A 138 -7.15 10.34 4.69
N LEU A 139 -6.39 9.37 5.20
CA LEU A 139 -5.61 8.46 4.38
C LEU A 139 -6.51 7.52 3.57
N ASN A 140 -6.24 7.40 2.27
CA ASN A 140 -7.01 6.56 1.35
C ASN A 140 -6.09 5.48 0.76
N SER A 141 -6.67 4.34 0.39
CA SER A 141 -5.94 3.33 -0.36
C SER A 141 -5.80 3.70 -1.83
N ALA A 142 -4.93 2.99 -2.54
CA ALA A 142 -4.81 3.04 -4.00
C ALA A 142 -6.11 2.71 -4.76
N TYR A 143 -7.14 2.16 -4.08
CA TYR A 143 -8.40 1.73 -4.68
C TYR A 143 -9.63 2.50 -4.18
N ASP A 144 -9.47 3.39 -3.19
CA ASP A 144 -10.54 4.30 -2.78
C ASP A 144 -10.57 5.43 -3.82
N LEU A 145 -11.36 5.30 -4.90
CA LEU A 145 -11.43 6.33 -5.96
C LEU A 145 -11.92 7.68 -5.42
N VAL A 146 -12.86 7.62 -4.48
CA VAL A 146 -13.45 8.74 -3.76
C VAL A 146 -13.02 8.64 -2.29
N CYS A 147 -12.75 9.78 -1.65
CA CYS A 147 -12.28 9.79 -0.27
C CYS A 147 -13.31 9.12 0.66
N ARG A 148 -12.85 8.14 1.44
CA ARG A 148 -13.68 7.32 2.33
C ARG A 148 -14.33 8.08 3.49
N ASN A 149 -14.01 9.36 3.68
CA ASN A 149 -14.53 10.19 4.76
C ASN A 149 -15.34 11.39 4.24
N CYS A 150 -14.78 12.21 3.34
CA CYS A 150 -15.43 13.47 2.91
C CYS A 150 -16.04 13.46 1.51
N GLY A 151 -15.85 12.40 0.71
CA GLY A 151 -16.41 12.33 -0.64
C GLY A 151 -15.60 13.05 -1.75
N GLN A 152 -14.41 13.58 -1.46
CA GLN A 152 -13.52 14.16 -2.48
C GLN A 152 -13.16 13.15 -3.58
N ASP A 153 -13.27 13.54 -4.86
CA ASP A 153 -12.80 12.79 -6.04
C ASP A 153 -11.82 13.66 -6.86
N PRO A 154 -10.59 13.18 -7.14
CA PRO A 154 -9.99 11.93 -6.68
C PRO A 154 -9.64 11.98 -5.20
N SER A 155 -9.68 10.82 -4.54
CA SER A 155 -9.46 10.73 -3.09
C SER A 155 -8.10 11.23 -2.63
N CYS A 156 -7.05 11.05 -3.44
CA CYS A 156 -5.67 11.46 -3.17
C CYS A 156 -4.88 11.61 -4.49
N ARG A 157 -3.63 12.08 -4.39
CA ARG A 157 -2.76 12.33 -5.55
C ARG A 157 -2.43 11.05 -6.32
N TYR A 158 -2.16 9.96 -5.60
CA TYR A 158 -1.91 8.66 -6.23
C TYR A 158 -3.08 8.22 -7.11
N VAL A 159 -4.31 8.28 -6.57
CA VAL A 159 -5.52 7.93 -7.31
C VAL A 159 -5.70 8.86 -8.51
N SER A 160 -5.48 10.17 -8.35
CA SER A 160 -5.53 11.12 -9.46
C SER A 160 -4.62 10.72 -10.62
N ARG A 161 -3.38 10.31 -10.32
CA ARG A 161 -2.35 9.96 -11.31
C ARG A 161 -2.64 8.65 -12.04
N HIS A 162 -3.19 7.66 -11.31
CA HIS A 162 -3.34 6.29 -11.81
C HIS A 162 -4.79 5.88 -12.11
N LYS A 163 -5.76 6.81 -12.03
CA LYS A 163 -7.20 6.57 -12.18
C LYS A 163 -7.54 5.65 -13.37
N PRO A 164 -7.01 5.85 -14.60
CA PRO A 164 -7.34 4.98 -15.73
C PRO A 164 -6.95 3.52 -15.51
N ALA A 165 -5.76 3.26 -14.95
CA ALA A 165 -5.28 1.91 -14.71
C ALA A 165 -6.00 1.23 -13.53
N ILE A 166 -6.36 2.02 -12.50
CA ILE A 166 -7.14 1.54 -11.38
C ILE A 166 -8.52 1.09 -11.85
N MET A 167 -9.23 1.93 -12.62
CA MET A 167 -10.55 1.62 -13.16
C MET A 167 -10.53 0.37 -14.03
N GLN A 168 -9.59 0.29 -14.99
CA GLN A 168 -9.45 -0.89 -15.85
C GLN A 168 -9.25 -2.19 -15.04
N HIS A 169 -8.47 -2.13 -13.96
CA HIS A 169 -8.23 -3.29 -13.10
C HIS A 169 -9.48 -3.69 -12.31
N LEU A 170 -10.24 -2.72 -11.80
CA LEU A 170 -11.50 -2.96 -11.09
C LEU A 170 -12.56 -3.56 -12.02
N ASP A 171 -12.70 -3.04 -13.24
CA ASP A 171 -13.65 -3.56 -14.23
C ASP A 171 -13.36 -5.02 -14.59
N LYS A 172 -12.09 -5.35 -14.85
CA LYS A 172 -11.65 -6.74 -15.10
C LYS A 172 -11.95 -7.64 -13.90
N SER A 173 -11.67 -7.16 -12.68
CA SER A 173 -11.91 -7.92 -11.45
C SER A 173 -13.40 -8.18 -11.22
N ASN A 174 -14.26 -7.21 -11.54
CA ASN A 174 -15.71 -7.36 -11.43
C ASN A 174 -16.25 -8.33 -12.49
N ALA A 175 -15.80 -8.21 -13.74
CA ALA A 175 -16.21 -9.11 -14.83
C ALA A 175 -15.84 -10.59 -14.57
N MET A 176 -14.74 -10.84 -13.83
CA MET A 176 -14.32 -12.20 -13.44
C MET A 176 -15.15 -12.76 -12.28
N ARG A 177 -15.83 -11.91 -11.50
CA ARG A 177 -16.68 -12.33 -10.37
C ARG A 177 -18.12 -12.61 -10.75
N THR A 178 -18.57 -12.09 -11.90
CA THR A 178 -19.92 -12.31 -12.44
C THR A 178 -20.01 -13.53 -13.36
N ARG A 179 -18.93 -14.33 -13.44
CA ARG A 179 -18.84 -15.59 -14.18
C ARG A 179 -18.66 -16.72 -13.19
#